data_AF-A0A7J2HS37-F1
#
_entry.id   AF-A0A7J2HS37-F1
#
_cell.length_a   1.000
_cell.length_b   1.000
_cell.length_c   1.000
_cell.angle_alpha   90.00
_cell.angle_beta   90.00
_cell.angle_gamma   90.00
#
_symmetry.space_group_name_H-M   'P 1'
#
loop_
_entity.id
_entity.type
_entity.pdbx_description
1 polymer ?
#
loop_
_entity_poly.entity_id
_entity_poly.type
_entity_poly.pdbx_seq_one_letter_code
_entity_poly.pdbx_strand_id
1 'polypeptide(L)'
;MSGEAEEYSKLLERVLARFPDLSRDELEAMVEAKLRESRLLNKVGALLLVAEELGAFGDSGEAGEGPEVQSYVKLGRLIPGLRDVSVRGAIYAISKPAEAKDHKLMKLKIGDETGSINVILWDERVEEAVKLGLKLGDKIAILHGYTRER
;
A
#
# COMPACT_ATOMS: atom_id res chain seq x y z
N MET A 1 -16.36 7.37 28.15
CA MET A 1 -15.09 7.51 28.90
C MET A 1 -14.12 6.34 28.66
N SER A 2 -14.56 5.10 28.37
CA SER A 2 -13.66 3.94 28.20
C SER A 2 -12.99 3.80 26.82
N GLY A 3 -13.61 4.27 25.74
CA GLY A 3 -13.12 4.04 24.37
C GLY A 3 -11.81 4.76 24.03
N GLU A 4 -11.64 6.01 24.49
CA GLU A 4 -10.47 6.83 24.17
C GLU A 4 -9.19 6.32 24.84
N ALA A 5 -9.29 5.79 26.07
CA ALA A 5 -8.15 5.19 26.77
C ALA A 5 -7.72 3.86 26.12
N GLU A 6 -8.68 3.08 25.63
CA GLU A 6 -8.41 1.84 24.90
C GLU A 6 -7.80 2.12 23.53
N GLU A 7 -8.32 3.13 22.81
CA GLU A 7 -7.78 3.61 21.54
C GLU A 7 -6.34 4.12 21.69
N TYR A 8 -6.09 4.93 22.71
CA TYR A 8 -4.75 5.42 23.03
C TYR A 8 -3.78 4.27 23.31
N SER A 9 -4.19 3.31 24.14
CA SER A 9 -3.35 2.15 24.48
C SER A 9 -2.99 1.34 23.23
N LYS A 10 -3.98 1.05 22.37
CA LYS A 10 -3.75 0.33 21.11
C LYS A 10 -2.82 1.08 20.16
N LEU A 11 -2.97 2.41 20.06
CA LEU A 11 -2.11 3.23 19.22
C LEU A 11 -0.68 3.26 19.76
N LEU A 12 -0.53 3.37 21.08
CA LEU A 12 0.77 3.42 21.75
C LEU A 12 1.56 2.12 21.52
N GLU A 13 0.93 0.96 21.70
CA GLU A 13 1.56 -0.34 21.40
C GLU A 13 2.02 -0.42 19.94
N ARG A 14 1.19 0.07 19.01
CA ARG A 14 1.53 0.06 17.57
C ARG A 14 2.74 0.93 17.25
N VAL A 15 2.87 2.09 17.90
CA VAL A 15 4.01 2.98 17.72
C VAL A 15 5.27 2.35 18.33
N LEU A 16 5.22 1.86 19.57
CA LEU A 16 6.35 1.19 20.22
C LEU A 16 6.86 -0.03 19.43
N ALA A 17 5.95 -0.82 18.85
CA ALA A 17 6.32 -1.96 18.02
C ALA A 17 7.17 -1.59 16.79
N ARG A 18 7.12 -0.33 16.34
CA ARG A 18 7.89 0.17 15.18
C ARG A 18 9.22 0.80 15.59
N PHE A 19 9.40 1.15 16.86
CA PHE A 19 10.60 1.78 17.41
C PHE A 19 11.08 1.00 18.64
N PRO A 20 11.77 -0.15 18.46
CA PRO A 20 12.17 -1.02 19.57
C PRO A 20 13.18 -0.37 20.52
N ASP A 21 13.90 0.65 20.07
CA ASP A 21 14.83 1.44 20.89
C ASP A 21 14.13 2.56 21.69
N LEU A 22 12.84 2.79 21.46
CA LEU A 22 12.05 3.80 22.17
C LEU A 22 11.27 3.13 23.31
N SER A 23 11.52 3.58 24.54
CA SER A 23 10.74 3.12 25.68
C SER A 23 9.36 3.76 25.73
N ARG A 24 8.44 3.09 26.44
CA ARG A 24 7.11 3.64 26.73
C ARG A 24 7.19 5.01 27.39
N ASP A 25 8.05 5.15 28.40
CA ASP A 25 8.14 6.37 29.20
C ASP A 25 8.64 7.54 28.35
N GLU A 26 9.57 7.30 27.42
CA GLU A 26 10.04 8.31 26.46
C GLU A 26 8.94 8.73 25.49
N LEU A 27 8.21 7.76 24.92
CA LEU A 27 7.10 8.06 24.03
C LEU A 27 6.00 8.85 24.74
N GLU A 28 5.64 8.46 25.98
CA GLU A 28 4.68 9.19 26.80
C GLU A 28 5.16 10.61 27.14
N ALA A 29 6.46 10.79 27.42
CA ALA A 29 7.03 12.12 27.66
C ALA A 29 6.92 13.03 26.42
N MET A 30 7.13 12.48 25.22
CA MET A 30 6.93 13.20 23.95
C MET A 30 5.46 13.60 23.75
N VAL A 31 4.52 12.68 24.04
CA VAL A 31 3.07 12.97 23.95
C VAL A 31 2.68 14.09 24.91
N GLU A 32 3.14 14.02 26.16
CA GLU A 32 2.87 15.06 27.16
C GLU A 32 3.50 16.40 26.79
N ALA A 33 4.64 16.41 26.10
CA ALA A 33 5.21 17.64 25.53
C ALA A 33 4.28 18.27 24.48
N LYS A 34 3.75 17.48 23.54
CA LYS A 34 2.80 17.97 22.53
C LYS A 34 1.49 18.50 23.12
N LEU A 35 0.97 17.85 24.16
CA LEU A 35 -0.21 18.35 24.88
C LEU A 35 0.03 19.71 25.55
N ARG A 36 1.25 19.98 26.02
CA ARG A 36 1.61 21.29 26.59
C ARG A 36 1.72 22.38 25.52
N GLU A 37 2.16 22.02 24.31
CA GLU A 37 2.32 22.96 23.18
C GLU A 37 0.98 23.41 22.58
N SER A 38 -0.06 22.57 22.63
CA SER A 38 -1.37 22.90 22.07
C SER A 38 -2.54 22.43 22.94
N ARG A 39 -3.35 23.40 23.39
CA ARG A 39 -4.58 23.14 24.17
C ARG A 39 -5.71 22.48 23.37
N LEU A 40 -5.53 22.30 22.06
CA LEU A 40 -6.53 21.70 21.17
C LEU A 40 -6.35 20.18 21.01
N LEU A 41 -5.27 19.61 21.54
CA LEU A 41 -4.95 18.19 21.38
C LEU A 41 -5.53 17.36 22.53
N ASN A 42 -6.05 16.18 22.18
CA ASN A 42 -6.25 15.08 23.12
C ASN A 42 -5.07 14.12 23.05
N LYS A 43 -5.02 13.13 23.97
CA LYS A 43 -3.89 12.18 24.06
C LYS A 43 -3.66 11.40 22.77
N VAL A 44 -4.74 10.98 22.10
CA VAL A 44 -4.67 10.25 20.82
C VAL A 44 -4.07 11.14 19.73
N GLY A 45 -4.55 12.38 19.59
CA GLY A 45 -4.04 13.34 18.61
C GLY A 45 -2.58 13.73 18.85
N ALA A 46 -2.19 13.92 20.11
CA ALA A 46 -0.79 14.16 20.48
C ALA A 46 0.11 12.96 20.12
N LEU A 47 -0.36 11.73 20.37
CA LEU A 47 0.37 10.52 19.98
C LEU A 47 0.49 10.35 18.46
N LEU A 48 -0.52 10.72 17.69
CA LEU A 48 -0.42 10.74 16.22
C LEU A 48 0.63 11.75 15.74
N LEU A 49 0.69 12.95 16.34
CA LEU A 49 1.71 13.93 15.95
C LEU A 49 3.12 13.45 16.29
N VAL A 50 3.32 12.88 17.48
CA VAL A 50 4.61 12.28 17.85
C VAL A 50 4.97 11.14 16.89
N ALA A 51 4.01 10.29 16.55
CA ALA A 51 4.23 9.21 15.60
C ALA A 51 4.64 9.74 14.21
N GLU A 52 4.02 10.80 13.70
CA GLU A 52 4.44 11.46 12.45
C GLU A 52 5.87 12.01 12.54
N GLU A 53 6.21 12.70 13.62
CA GLU A 53 7.56 13.26 13.83
C GLU A 53 8.64 12.18 13.94
N LEU A 54 8.30 11.03 14.51
CA LEU A 54 9.16 9.84 14.55
C LEU A 54 9.23 9.11 13.19
N GLY A 55 8.46 9.55 12.19
CA GLY A 55 8.39 8.87 10.88
C GLY A 55 7.60 7.57 10.93
N ALA A 56 6.70 7.39 11.91
CA ALA A 56 5.87 6.19 12.03
C ALA A 56 4.96 6.00 10.81
N PHE A 57 4.58 7.09 10.16
CA PHE A 57 3.76 7.12 8.95
C PHE A 57 4.58 7.37 7.67
N GLY A 58 5.90 7.52 7.80
CA GLY A 58 6.82 7.57 6.67
C GLY A 58 6.80 6.26 5.89
N ASP A 59 6.48 6.38 4.61
CA ASP A 59 6.26 5.30 3.64
C ASP A 59 7.46 4.34 3.51
N SER A 60 7.15 3.13 3.06
CA SER A 60 8.00 2.29 2.21
C SER A 60 9.27 2.97 1.68
N GLY A 61 10.42 2.73 2.34
CA GLY A 61 11.69 3.32 1.92
C GLY A 61 12.73 3.34 3.02
N GLU A 62 13.51 2.26 3.08
CA GLU A 62 14.86 2.15 3.65
C GLU A 62 15.03 1.78 5.14
N ALA A 63 15.99 0.86 5.33
CA ALA A 63 16.55 0.31 6.57
C ALA A 63 15.72 -0.72 7.37
N GLY A 64 15.42 -1.85 6.73
CA GLY A 64 15.11 -3.09 7.43
C GLY A 64 15.54 -4.29 6.58
N GLU A 65 16.55 -5.03 7.03
CA GLU A 65 16.87 -6.36 6.51
C GLU A 65 15.70 -7.31 6.82
N GLY A 66 14.70 -7.32 5.94
CA GLY A 66 13.56 -8.22 5.96
C GLY A 66 12.84 -8.12 4.62
N PRO A 67 12.29 -9.23 4.06
CA PRO A 67 11.58 -9.15 2.80
C PRO A 67 10.37 -8.23 2.95
N GLU A 68 10.36 -7.13 2.19
CA GLU A 68 9.21 -6.25 2.03
C GLU A 68 7.96 -7.09 1.83
N VAL A 69 7.02 -7.05 2.78
CA VAL A 69 5.67 -7.54 2.52
C VAL A 69 5.00 -6.48 1.64
N GLN A 70 5.32 -6.48 0.34
CA GLN A 70 4.52 -5.75 -0.64
C GLN A 70 3.08 -6.23 -0.48
N SER A 71 2.22 -5.35 0.03
CA SER A 71 0.82 -5.68 0.26
C SER A 71 0.09 -5.71 -1.07
N TYR A 72 -0.20 -6.92 -1.57
CA TYR A 72 -1.00 -7.11 -2.76
C TYR A 72 -2.48 -7.19 -2.40
N VAL A 73 -3.29 -6.34 -3.02
CA VAL A 73 -4.75 -6.41 -2.86
C VAL A 73 -5.28 -7.62 -3.64
N LYS A 74 -6.19 -8.37 -3.01
CA LYS A 74 -6.91 -9.48 -3.64
C LYS A 74 -7.79 -9.00 -4.78
N LEU A 75 -7.76 -9.70 -5.91
CA LEU A 75 -8.40 -9.22 -7.14
C LEU A 75 -9.92 -9.06 -6.98
N GLY A 76 -10.58 -9.95 -6.25
CA GLY A 76 -12.02 -9.89 -5.97
C GLY A 76 -12.42 -8.77 -5.00
N ARG A 77 -11.46 -8.03 -4.42
CA ARG A 77 -11.70 -6.92 -3.49
C ARG A 77 -11.37 -5.56 -4.08
N LEU A 78 -10.96 -5.50 -5.34
CA LEU A 78 -10.67 -4.25 -6.01
C LEU A 78 -11.95 -3.45 -6.22
N ILE A 79 -11.90 -2.18 -5.85
CA ILE A 79 -12.95 -1.19 -6.11
C ILE A 79 -12.45 -0.19 -7.18
N PRO A 80 -13.33 0.32 -8.05
CA PRO A 80 -12.98 1.39 -8.98
C PRO A 80 -12.51 2.67 -8.27
N GLY A 81 -11.62 3.44 -8.91
CA GLY A 81 -11.19 4.76 -8.45
C GLY A 81 -9.95 4.78 -7.54
N LEU A 82 -9.32 3.63 -7.27
CA LEU A 82 -8.04 3.56 -6.58
C LEU A 82 -6.94 4.11 -7.49
N ARG A 83 -6.03 4.92 -6.93
CA ARG A 83 -4.96 5.61 -7.68
C ARG A 83 -3.62 4.88 -7.64
N ASP A 84 -3.37 4.14 -6.57
CA ASP A 84 -2.18 3.31 -6.39
C ASP A 84 -2.63 1.97 -5.77
N VAL A 85 -2.51 0.91 -6.55
CA VAL A 85 -2.76 -0.45 -6.09
C VAL A 85 -1.77 -1.42 -6.71
N SER A 86 -1.24 -2.29 -5.87
CA SER A 86 -0.43 -3.42 -6.29
C SER A 86 -1.22 -4.71 -6.17
N VAL A 87 -1.15 -5.56 -7.18
CA VAL A 87 -1.89 -6.82 -7.24
C VAL A 87 -1.02 -7.96 -7.76
N ARG A 88 -1.39 -9.19 -7.45
CA ARG A 88 -0.71 -10.40 -7.93
C ARG A 88 -1.73 -11.40 -8.47
N GLY A 89 -1.40 -12.06 -9.57
CA GLY A 89 -2.26 -13.07 -10.16
C GLY A 89 -1.57 -13.90 -11.23
N ALA A 90 -2.27 -14.91 -11.73
CA ALA A 90 -1.84 -15.70 -12.89
C ALA A 90 -2.52 -15.19 -14.16
N ILE A 91 -1.75 -15.08 -15.24
CA ILE A 91 -2.29 -14.71 -16.56
C ILE A 91 -3.10 -15.87 -17.13
N TYR A 92 -4.34 -15.63 -17.53
CA TYR A 92 -5.16 -16.64 -18.21
C TYR A 92 -5.74 -16.16 -19.53
N ALA A 93 -5.57 -14.88 -19.87
CA ALA A 93 -5.71 -14.38 -21.24
C ALA A 93 -4.70 -13.25 -21.51
N ILE A 94 -4.18 -13.22 -22.73
CA ILE A 94 -3.18 -12.25 -23.19
C ILE A 94 -3.48 -11.87 -24.63
N SER A 95 -3.58 -10.58 -24.93
CA SER A 95 -3.72 -10.08 -26.30
C SER A 95 -2.36 -9.83 -26.93
N LYS A 96 -2.30 -9.78 -28.27
CA LYS A 96 -1.15 -9.17 -28.94
C LYS A 96 -1.14 -7.65 -28.66
N PRO A 97 0.04 -7.00 -28.66
CA PRO A 97 0.13 -5.54 -28.72
C PRO A 97 -0.68 -4.97 -29.89
N ALA A 98 -1.34 -3.85 -29.65
CA ALA A 98 -2.10 -3.11 -30.66
C ALA A 98 -1.88 -1.61 -30.49
N GLU A 99 -2.10 -0.84 -31.54
CA GLU A 99 -2.06 0.63 -31.49
C GLU A 99 -3.47 1.20 -31.26
N ALA A 100 -3.58 2.22 -30.41
CA ALA A 100 -4.77 3.05 -30.28
C ALA A 100 -4.40 4.50 -30.04
N LYS A 101 -4.84 5.40 -30.94
CA LYS A 101 -4.58 6.84 -30.86
C LYS A 101 -3.11 7.17 -30.57
N ASP A 102 -2.20 6.60 -31.36
CA ASP A 102 -0.74 6.77 -31.25
C ASP A 102 -0.09 6.21 -29.98
N HIS A 103 -0.86 5.51 -29.13
CA HIS A 103 -0.35 4.76 -27.98
C HIS A 103 -0.37 3.26 -28.24
N LYS A 104 0.57 2.53 -27.65
CA LYS A 104 0.54 1.06 -27.65
C LYS A 104 -0.33 0.57 -26.50
N LEU A 105 -1.12 -0.48 -26.73
CA LEU A 105 -1.89 -1.12 -25.69
C LEU A 105 -1.79 -2.65 -25.77
N MET A 106 -1.90 -3.28 -24.61
CA MET A 106 -1.99 -4.73 -24.49
C MET A 106 -2.91 -5.08 -23.34
N LYS A 107 -3.79 -6.06 -23.55
CA LYS A 107 -4.79 -6.48 -22.56
C LYS A 107 -4.37 -7.82 -21.96
N LEU A 108 -4.35 -7.87 -20.63
CA LEU A 108 -4.21 -9.11 -19.88
C LEU A 108 -5.50 -9.37 -19.10
N LYS A 109 -5.79 -10.64 -18.87
CA LYS A 109 -6.75 -11.05 -17.86
C LYS A 109 -6.02 -11.90 -16.82
N ILE A 110 -6.03 -11.43 -15.57
CA ILE A 110 -5.34 -12.07 -14.45
C ILE A 110 -6.32 -12.52 -13.38
N GLY A 111 -6.02 -13.63 -12.72
CA GLY A 111 -6.87 -14.24 -11.71
C GLY A 111 -6.09 -14.67 -10.46
N ASP A 112 -6.78 -14.67 -9.34
CA ASP A 112 -6.36 -15.25 -8.06
C ASP A 112 -7.53 -16.09 -7.48
N GLU A 113 -7.40 -16.58 -6.25
CA GLU A 113 -8.46 -17.37 -5.62
C GLU A 113 -9.74 -16.58 -5.29
N THR A 114 -9.68 -15.25 -5.35
CA THR A 114 -10.80 -14.37 -4.97
C THR A 114 -11.55 -13.80 -6.16
N GLY A 115 -10.95 -13.80 -7.36
CA GLY A 115 -11.59 -13.29 -8.55
C GLY A 115 -10.63 -13.04 -9.70
N SER A 116 -11.05 -12.21 -10.64
CA SER A 116 -10.24 -11.85 -11.79
C SER A 116 -10.54 -10.47 -12.34
N ILE A 117 -9.55 -9.86 -12.97
CA ILE A 117 -9.65 -8.53 -13.54
C ILE A 117 -9.09 -8.46 -14.96
N ASN A 118 -9.46 -7.40 -15.68
CA ASN A 118 -8.77 -6.99 -16.90
C ASN A 118 -7.70 -5.96 -16.54
N VAL A 119 -6.51 -6.13 -17.09
CA VAL A 119 -5.39 -5.20 -16.96
C VAL A 119 -5.10 -4.64 -18.34
N ILE A 120 -4.93 -3.33 -18.42
CA ILE A 120 -4.57 -2.63 -19.65
C ILE A 120 -3.17 -2.06 -19.45
N LEU A 121 -2.22 -2.59 -20.20
CA LEU A 121 -0.87 -2.06 -20.29
C LEU A 121 -0.84 -1.01 -21.40
N TRP A 122 -0.09 0.07 -21.17
CA TRP A 122 0.11 1.14 -22.13
C TRP A 122 1.60 1.31 -22.42
N ASP A 123 1.92 1.73 -23.64
CA ASP A 123 3.23 2.22 -24.06
C ASP A 123 4.42 1.39 -23.58
N GLU A 124 5.27 1.94 -22.70
CA GLU A 124 6.48 1.27 -22.22
C GLU A 124 6.18 -0.05 -21.50
N ARG A 125 5.01 -0.16 -20.86
CA ARG A 125 4.58 -1.39 -20.17
C ARG A 125 4.24 -2.50 -21.14
N VAL A 126 3.77 -2.15 -22.34
CA VAL A 126 3.58 -3.13 -23.42
C VAL A 126 4.93 -3.68 -23.87
N GLU A 127 5.91 -2.80 -24.06
CA GLU A 127 7.26 -3.21 -24.48
C GLU A 127 7.95 -4.07 -23.42
N GLU A 128 7.80 -3.72 -22.14
CA GLU A 128 8.27 -4.50 -21.00
C GLU A 128 7.65 -5.91 -20.98
N ALA A 129 6.32 -6.01 -21.12
CA ALA A 129 5.63 -7.29 -21.17
C ALA A 129 6.09 -8.18 -22.33
N VAL A 130 6.35 -7.59 -23.50
CA VAL A 130 6.87 -8.32 -24.68
C VAL A 130 8.31 -8.77 -24.45
N LYS A 131 9.17 -7.91 -23.90
CA LYS A 131 10.57 -8.24 -23.58
C LYS A 131 10.67 -9.37 -22.54
N LEU A 132 9.79 -9.36 -21.54
CA LEU A 132 9.70 -10.41 -20.53
C LEU A 132 9.14 -11.73 -21.08
N GLY A 133 8.52 -11.71 -22.27
CA GLY A 133 7.94 -12.92 -22.87
C GLY A 133 6.76 -13.48 -22.08
N LEU A 134 5.92 -12.61 -21.52
CA LEU A 134 4.77 -13.02 -20.71
C LEU A 134 3.85 -13.97 -21.49
N LYS A 135 3.41 -15.05 -20.83
CA LYS A 135 2.55 -16.09 -21.41
C LYS A 135 1.46 -16.52 -20.44
N LEU A 136 0.50 -17.29 -20.98
CA LEU A 136 -0.53 -17.95 -20.18
C LEU A 136 0.11 -18.80 -19.06
N GLY A 137 -0.46 -18.71 -17.86
CA GLY A 137 0.00 -19.41 -16.67
C GLY A 137 1.07 -18.68 -15.87
N ASP A 138 1.72 -17.65 -16.42
CA ASP A 138 2.74 -16.89 -15.66
C ASP A 138 2.11 -16.19 -14.45
N LYS A 139 2.79 -16.30 -13.31
CA LYS A 139 2.45 -15.59 -12.08
C LYS A 139 3.13 -14.24 -12.10
N ILE A 140 2.35 -13.17 -12.20
CA ILE A 140 2.85 -11.80 -12.29
C ILE A 140 2.39 -10.95 -11.11
N ALA A 141 3.18 -9.93 -10.81
CA ALA A 141 2.80 -8.80 -9.95
C ALA A 141 2.67 -7.56 -10.83
N ILE A 142 1.66 -6.74 -10.56
CA ILE A 142 1.47 -5.43 -11.16
C ILE A 142 1.55 -4.44 -10.01
N LEU A 143 2.43 -3.45 -10.15
CA LEU A 143 2.73 -2.48 -9.10
C LEU A 143 2.20 -1.11 -9.52
N HIS A 144 1.72 -0.34 -8.54
CA HIS A 144 1.32 1.06 -8.71
C HIS A 144 0.33 1.31 -9.85
N GLY A 145 -0.65 0.41 -9.98
CA GLY A 145 -1.74 0.55 -10.93
C GLY A 145 -2.86 1.45 -10.41
N TYR A 146 -3.74 1.88 -11.30
CA TYR A 146 -5.00 2.51 -10.95
C TYR A 146 -6.18 1.63 -11.36
N THR A 147 -7.31 1.76 -10.68
CA THR A 147 -8.55 1.03 -11.01
C THR A 147 -9.58 1.97 -11.62
N ARG A 148 -10.35 1.46 -12.59
CA ARG A 148 -11.45 2.18 -13.21
C ARG A 148 -12.61 1.24 -13.49
N GLU A 149 -13.82 1.78 -13.44
CA GLU A 149 -15.00 1.09 -13.94
C GLU A 149 -14.89 0.94 -15.46
N ARG A 150 -15.42 -0.17 -15.98
CA ARG A 150 -15.31 -0.53 -17.39
C ARG A 150 -16.50 -0.03 -18.18
#